data_AF-A0A140DVM3-F1
#
_entry.id   AF-A0A140DVM3-F1
#
_cell.length_a   1.000
_cell.length_b   1.000
_cell.length_c   1.000
_cell.angle_alpha   90.00
_cell.angle_beta   90.00
_cell.angle_gamma   90.00
#
_symmetry.space_group_name_H-M   'P 1'
#
loop_
_entity.id
_entity.type
_entity.pdbx_description
1 polymer ?
#
loop_
_entity_poly.entity_id
_entity_poly.type
_entity_poly.pdbx_seq_one_letter_code
_entity_poly.pdbx_strand_id
1 'polypeptide(L)'
;MRSKRILWLALLLFVMTFTILPVSAAETSISVGIPVQVKSGDTPAVKGDVLFTLTPVEGAPAPAQSGLRLAAGNGSILPAVTLPKPDTYVYRLQAAPADPSSEYIEGLADFQVEITVFNGDTGMEAVIVASDWNKPADAQPKEPVTVVLKRKILPGQDKGADTAAKSSSMNPWMWLAAGSLLLAAIFWIGLKHDTTE
;
A
#
# COMPACT_ATOMS: atom_id res chain seq x y z
N MET A 1 29.25 -75.40 11.97
CA MET A 1 28.49 -74.70 10.90
C MET A 1 27.44 -73.69 11.42
N ARG A 2 26.98 -73.73 12.69
CA ARG A 2 25.94 -72.81 13.23
C ARG A 2 26.41 -71.36 13.46
N SER A 3 27.67 -71.13 13.86
CA SER A 3 28.20 -69.77 14.13
C SER A 3 28.37 -68.90 12.88
N LYS A 4 28.69 -69.50 11.71
CA LYS A 4 28.82 -68.76 10.44
C LYS A 4 27.47 -68.22 9.92
N ARG A 5 26.35 -68.91 10.23
CA ARG A 5 24.99 -68.47 9.85
C ARG A 5 24.50 -67.31 10.73
N ILE A 6 24.85 -67.31 12.01
CA ILE A 6 24.51 -66.23 12.96
C ILE A 6 25.32 -64.97 12.64
N LEU A 7 26.60 -65.12 12.26
CA LEU A 7 27.44 -64.00 11.80
C LEU A 7 26.90 -63.37 10.50
N TRP A 8 26.44 -64.18 9.56
CA TRP A 8 25.81 -63.70 8.32
C TRP A 8 24.46 -63.00 8.58
N LEU A 9 23.65 -63.49 9.51
CA LEU A 9 22.39 -62.85 9.92
C LEU A 9 22.62 -61.52 10.65
N ALA A 10 23.64 -61.42 11.51
CA ALA A 10 23.99 -60.18 12.19
C ALA A 10 24.53 -59.11 11.24
N LEU A 11 25.30 -59.52 10.21
CA LEU A 11 25.80 -58.61 9.19
C LEU A 11 24.66 -58.07 8.29
N LEU A 12 23.69 -58.92 7.95
CA LEU A 12 22.51 -58.52 7.16
C LEU A 12 21.59 -57.57 7.93
N LEU A 13 21.48 -57.74 9.26
CA LEU A 13 20.71 -56.83 10.12
C LEU A 13 21.40 -55.45 10.26
N PHE A 14 22.74 -55.41 10.28
CA PHE A 14 23.51 -54.17 10.40
C PHE A 14 23.50 -53.31 9.12
N VAL A 15 23.35 -53.91 7.95
CA VAL A 15 23.25 -53.18 6.67
C VAL A 15 21.88 -52.49 6.48
N MET A 16 20.84 -52.94 7.19
CA MET A 16 19.48 -52.40 7.06
C MET A 16 19.20 -51.17 7.94
N THR A 17 20.07 -50.84 8.90
CA THR A 17 19.80 -49.76 9.87
C THR A 17 20.41 -48.41 9.52
N PHE A 18 21.16 -48.28 8.42
CA PHE A 18 22.04 -47.12 8.18
C PHE A 18 21.77 -46.29 6.93
N THR A 19 20.51 -46.18 6.50
CA THR A 19 20.13 -45.13 5.53
C THR A 19 18.89 -44.38 6.02
N ILE A 20 19.04 -43.70 7.15
CA ILE A 20 18.22 -42.53 7.46
C ILE A 20 18.81 -41.39 6.63
N LEU A 21 18.45 -41.31 5.35
CA LEU A 21 18.71 -40.10 4.60
C LEU A 21 17.87 -39.00 5.26
N PRO A 22 18.45 -37.86 5.66
CA PRO A 22 17.62 -36.73 6.06
C PRO A 22 16.74 -36.39 4.86
N VAL A 23 15.42 -36.53 5.02
CA VAL A 23 14.49 -35.88 4.10
C VAL A 23 14.72 -34.39 4.35
N SER A 24 15.47 -33.74 3.47
CA SER A 24 15.47 -32.28 3.43
C SER A 24 14.05 -31.91 3.02
N ALA A 25 13.23 -31.55 4.01
CA ALA A 25 12.06 -30.76 3.77
C ALA A 25 12.54 -29.55 2.95
N ALA A 26 12.07 -29.45 1.71
CA ALA A 26 12.28 -28.24 0.94
C ALA A 26 11.72 -27.09 1.81
N GLU A 27 12.55 -26.12 2.17
CA GLU A 27 12.12 -24.95 2.91
C GLU A 27 11.16 -24.17 2.01
N THR A 28 9.88 -24.52 2.09
CA THR A 28 8.81 -23.74 1.48
C THR A 28 8.75 -22.44 2.25
N SER A 29 9.36 -21.40 1.69
CA SER A 29 9.25 -20.01 2.17
C SER A 29 8.39 -19.20 1.20
N ILE A 30 7.58 -18.26 1.71
CA ILE A 30 6.78 -17.33 0.90
C ILE A 30 7.38 -15.93 0.97
N SER A 31 7.39 -15.22 -0.16
CA SER A 31 7.79 -13.80 -0.19
C SER A 31 6.55 -12.91 -0.33
N VAL A 32 6.37 -11.99 0.61
CA VAL A 32 5.18 -11.15 0.72
C VAL A 32 5.57 -9.68 0.56
N GLY A 33 4.91 -8.96 -0.34
CA GLY A 33 5.09 -7.52 -0.54
C GLY A 33 3.92 -6.72 0.06
N ILE A 34 4.21 -5.65 0.78
CA ILE A 34 3.20 -4.80 1.44
C ILE A 34 2.96 -3.54 0.59
N PRO A 35 1.77 -3.33 0.02
CA PRO A 35 1.48 -2.13 -0.77
C PRO A 35 1.33 -0.89 0.13
N VAL A 36 1.89 0.24 -0.31
CA VAL A 36 1.84 1.55 0.37
C VAL A 36 1.50 2.66 -0.63
N GLN A 37 0.80 3.70 -0.17
CA GLN A 37 0.46 4.87 -0.98
C GLN A 37 0.68 6.18 -0.23
N VAL A 38 1.22 7.19 -0.93
CA VAL A 38 1.34 8.57 -0.43
C VAL A 38 0.40 9.48 -1.22
N LYS A 39 -0.55 10.12 -0.54
CA LYS A 39 -1.43 11.14 -1.12
C LYS A 39 -0.96 12.54 -0.75
N SER A 40 -1.11 13.51 -1.66
CA SER A 40 -0.89 14.93 -1.35
C SER A 40 -2.15 15.51 -0.72
N GLY A 41 -2.02 16.17 0.43
CA GLY A 41 -3.11 16.84 1.13
C GLY A 41 -3.37 18.28 0.69
N ASP A 42 -2.42 18.92 0.00
CA ASP A 42 -2.51 20.35 -0.38
C ASP A 42 -2.75 20.58 -1.87
N THR A 43 -3.23 21.79 -2.21
CA THR A 43 -3.35 22.32 -3.57
C THR A 43 -2.62 23.66 -3.68
N PRO A 44 -1.64 23.84 -4.61
CA PRO A 44 -1.12 22.82 -5.53
C PRO A 44 -0.41 21.68 -4.79
N ALA A 45 -0.37 20.51 -5.44
CA ALA A 45 0.14 19.27 -4.84
C ALA A 45 1.56 19.44 -4.26
N VAL A 46 1.78 18.89 -3.08
CA VAL A 46 3.08 18.88 -2.40
C VAL A 46 4.06 18.03 -3.21
N LYS A 47 5.26 18.56 -3.44
CA LYS A 47 6.38 17.82 -4.03
C LYS A 47 7.32 17.45 -2.90
N GLY A 48 7.15 16.25 -2.38
CA GLY A 48 7.84 15.73 -1.20
C GLY A 48 7.93 14.21 -1.23
N ASP A 49 8.83 13.66 -0.42
CA ASP A 49 9.02 12.22 -0.30
C ASP A 49 8.72 11.76 1.12
N VAL A 50 8.12 10.58 1.23
CA VAL A 50 7.93 9.87 2.50
C VAL A 50 8.93 8.72 2.57
N LEU A 51 9.63 8.61 3.68
CA LEU A 51 10.43 7.45 4.05
C LEU A 51 9.58 6.50 4.87
N PHE A 52 9.30 5.33 4.31
CA PHE A 52 8.71 4.20 5.01
C PHE A 52 9.81 3.33 5.61
N THR A 53 9.67 2.92 6.86
CA THR A 53 10.58 2.01 7.56
C THR A 53 9.80 0.85 8.16
N LEU A 54 10.10 -0.37 7.73
CA LEU A 54 9.49 -1.61 8.22
C LEU A 54 10.44 -2.31 9.19
N THR A 55 9.98 -2.49 10.43
CA THR A 55 10.77 -3.09 11.52
C THR A 55 10.07 -4.36 12.02
N PRO A 56 10.77 -5.50 12.15
CA PRO A 56 10.19 -6.71 12.72
C PRO A 56 9.86 -6.52 14.21
N VAL A 57 8.76 -7.13 14.65
CA VAL A 57 8.30 -7.17 16.05
C VAL A 57 8.29 -8.64 16.50
N GLU A 58 8.54 -8.89 17.79
CA GLU A 58 8.39 -10.23 18.39
C GLU A 58 9.12 -11.38 17.66
N GLY A 59 10.34 -11.14 17.17
CA GLY A 59 11.15 -12.18 16.53
C GLY A 59 10.75 -12.52 15.10
N ALA A 60 9.93 -11.70 14.45
CA ALA A 60 9.65 -11.81 13.02
C ALA A 60 10.94 -11.70 12.17
N PRO A 61 11.03 -12.40 11.02
CA PRO A 61 12.18 -12.32 10.11
C PRO A 61 12.46 -10.89 9.66
N ALA A 62 13.74 -10.55 9.48
CA ALA A 62 14.09 -9.23 8.95
C ALA A 62 13.69 -9.11 7.47
N PRO A 63 13.13 -7.97 7.03
CA PRO A 63 12.87 -7.73 5.62
C PRO A 63 14.19 -7.58 4.84
N ALA A 64 14.19 -7.92 3.55
CA ALA A 64 15.39 -7.80 2.71
C ALA A 64 15.94 -6.36 2.66
N GLN A 65 15.05 -5.38 2.74
CA GLN A 65 15.37 -3.97 2.92
C GLN A 65 14.38 -3.36 3.89
N SER A 66 14.89 -2.61 4.87
CA SER A 66 14.09 -2.06 5.97
C SER A 66 13.33 -0.79 5.59
N GLY A 67 13.55 -0.19 4.42
CA GLY A 67 12.87 1.05 4.07
C GLY A 67 12.71 1.32 2.59
N LEU A 68 11.77 2.22 2.29
CA LEU A 68 11.39 2.64 0.95
C LEU A 68 11.08 4.14 0.96
N ARG A 69 11.68 4.87 0.01
CA ARG A 69 11.38 6.28 -0.22
C ARG A 69 10.36 6.41 -1.35
N LEU A 70 9.26 7.10 -1.11
CA LEU A 70 8.15 7.24 -2.06
C LEU A 70 7.67 8.69 -2.18
N ALA A 71 7.63 9.19 -3.40
CA ALA A 71 7.16 10.54 -3.69
C ALA A 71 5.63 10.68 -3.51
N ALA A 72 5.20 11.87 -3.08
CA ALA A 72 3.78 12.19 -2.94
C ALA A 72 3.01 12.05 -4.26
N GLY A 73 1.80 11.47 -4.18
CA GLY A 73 0.95 11.16 -5.32
C GLY A 73 1.15 9.76 -5.91
N ASN A 74 2.16 9.02 -5.45
CA ASN A 74 2.48 7.68 -5.96
C ASN A 74 2.12 6.56 -4.96
N GLY A 75 1.99 5.35 -5.50
CA GLY A 75 1.92 4.09 -4.75
C GLY A 75 3.09 3.19 -5.12
N SER A 76 3.48 2.31 -4.20
CA SER A 76 4.54 1.31 -4.42
C SER A 76 4.32 0.10 -3.51
N ILE A 77 5.10 -0.96 -3.72
CA ILE A 77 5.15 -2.12 -2.85
C ILE A 77 6.46 -2.05 -2.06
N LEU A 78 6.39 -2.25 -0.75
CA LEU A 78 7.57 -2.37 0.11
C LEU A 78 8.42 -3.57 -0.30
N PRO A 79 9.73 -3.54 -0.03
CA PRO A 79 10.60 -4.69 -0.21
C PRO A 79 10.01 -5.94 0.41
N ALA A 80 10.03 -7.04 -0.33
CA ALA A 80 9.38 -8.28 0.08
C ALA A 80 10.02 -8.85 1.35
N VAL A 81 9.18 -9.49 2.16
CA VAL A 81 9.58 -10.21 3.38
C VAL A 81 9.46 -11.70 3.12
N THR A 82 10.54 -12.44 3.36
CA THR A 82 10.56 -13.90 3.20
C THR A 82 10.19 -14.56 4.52
N LEU A 83 9.09 -15.30 4.53
CA LEU A 83 8.51 -15.94 5.69
C LEU A 83 8.69 -17.46 5.59
N PRO A 84 9.40 -18.09 6.54
CA PRO A 84 9.87 -19.46 6.40
C PRO A 84 8.83 -20.53 6.76
N LYS A 85 7.77 -20.18 7.49
CA LYS A 85 6.76 -21.13 7.95
C LYS A 85 5.39 -20.46 8.12
N PRO A 86 4.31 -21.25 8.14
CA PRO A 86 3.00 -20.79 8.57
C PRO A 86 3.06 -20.29 10.02
N ASP A 87 2.80 -19.00 10.20
CA ASP A 87 2.74 -18.31 11.48
C ASP A 87 2.13 -16.91 11.28
N THR A 88 1.83 -16.23 12.38
CA THR A 88 1.47 -14.81 12.36
C THR A 88 2.71 -13.99 12.67
N TYR A 89 3.10 -13.11 11.74
CA TYR A 89 4.26 -12.24 11.87
C TYR A 89 3.84 -10.79 12.01
N VAL A 90 4.34 -10.11 13.04
CA VAL A 90 4.03 -8.71 13.32
C VAL A 90 5.22 -7.84 12.93
N TYR A 91 4.93 -6.74 12.24
CA TYR A 91 5.88 -5.70 11.88
C TYR A 91 5.33 -4.34 12.30
N ARG A 92 6.23 -3.40 12.55
CA ARG A 92 5.92 -1.99 12.72
C ARG A 92 6.36 -1.23 11.48
N LEU A 93 5.42 -0.58 10.81
CA LEU A 93 5.66 0.24 9.64
C LEU A 93 5.51 1.72 10.02
N GLN A 94 6.62 2.44 9.99
CA GLN A 94 6.66 3.87 10.30
C GLN A 94 6.83 4.68 9.02
N ALA A 95 6.07 5.75 8.89
CA ALA A 95 6.19 6.72 7.82
C ALA A 95 6.68 8.06 8.40
N ALA A 96 7.71 8.63 7.78
CA ALA A 96 8.21 9.96 8.12
C ALA A 96 8.45 10.78 6.85
N PRO A 97 8.24 12.11 6.87
CA PRO A 97 8.67 12.96 5.77
C PRO A 97 10.19 12.84 5.62
N ALA A 98 10.68 12.70 4.38
CA ALA A 98 12.10 12.65 4.09
C ALA A 98 12.79 14.00 4.39
N ASP A 99 12.04 15.10 4.24
CA ASP A 99 12.44 16.44 4.70
C ASP A 99 11.52 16.93 5.83
N PRO A 100 11.94 16.81 7.10
CA PRO A 100 11.11 17.21 8.24
C PRO A 100 11.03 18.73 8.44
N SER A 101 11.80 19.53 7.69
CA SER A 101 11.85 20.98 7.86
C SER A 101 10.66 21.69 7.20
N SER A 102 10.20 21.16 6.06
CA SER A 102 9.15 21.76 5.23
C SER A 102 7.87 20.95 5.14
N GLU A 103 7.86 19.70 5.60
CA GLU A 103 6.75 18.75 5.39
C GLU A 103 6.35 18.04 6.68
N TYR A 104 5.09 17.62 6.74
CA TYR A 104 4.57 16.78 7.80
C TYR A 104 3.52 15.81 7.26
N ILE A 105 3.37 14.68 7.93
CA ILE A 105 2.33 13.70 7.65
C ILE A 105 1.09 14.09 8.44
N GLU A 106 -0.05 14.18 7.76
CA GLU A 106 -1.34 14.34 8.40
C GLU A 106 -2.02 12.97 8.56
N GLY A 107 -2.53 12.70 9.76
CA GLY A 107 -3.18 11.43 10.07
C GLY A 107 -2.20 10.38 10.58
N LEU A 108 -2.32 9.16 10.09
CA LEU A 108 -1.61 8.00 10.63
C LEU A 108 -0.21 7.85 10.02
N ALA A 109 0.79 7.71 10.88
CA ALA A 109 2.21 7.58 10.50
C ALA A 109 2.89 6.35 11.11
N ASP A 110 2.20 5.58 11.97
CA ASP A 110 2.74 4.42 12.66
C ASP A 110 1.73 3.28 12.61
N PHE A 111 2.09 2.22 11.89
CA PHE A 111 1.19 1.12 11.58
C PHE A 111 1.72 -0.19 12.17
N GLN A 112 0.84 -1.00 12.73
CA GLN A 112 1.07 -2.41 12.98
C GLN A 112 0.68 -3.19 11.72
N VAL A 113 1.61 -3.97 11.17
CA VAL A 113 1.36 -4.84 10.02
C VAL A 113 1.44 -6.28 10.48
N GLU A 114 0.31 -6.97 10.46
CA GLU A 114 0.18 -8.38 10.76
C GLU A 114 0.11 -9.18 9.46
N ILE A 115 1.02 -10.14 9.30
CA ILE A 115 1.07 -11.04 8.15
C ILE A 115 0.81 -12.44 8.66
N THR A 116 -0.36 -12.98 8.34
CA THR A 116 -0.76 -14.33 8.72
C THR A 116 -0.48 -15.27 7.55
N VAL A 117 0.48 -16.17 7.74
CA VAL A 117 0.86 -17.20 6.76
C VAL A 117 0.21 -18.52 7.16
N PHE A 118 -0.44 -19.18 6.22
CA PHE A 118 -1.07 -20.48 6.42
C PHE A 118 -0.83 -21.40 5.22
N ASN A 119 -1.04 -22.70 5.42
CA ASN A 119 -1.01 -23.67 4.33
C ASN A 119 -2.38 -23.63 3.63
N GLY A 120 -2.39 -23.12 2.39
CA GLY A 120 -3.52 -23.25 1.48
C GLY A 120 -3.46 -24.56 0.68
N ASP A 121 -4.44 -24.73 -0.21
CA ASP A 121 -4.63 -25.98 -0.96
C ASP A 121 -3.48 -26.27 -1.94
N THR A 122 -2.78 -25.23 -2.40
CA THR A 122 -1.72 -25.31 -3.43
C THR A 122 -0.33 -24.95 -2.94
N GLY A 123 -0.18 -24.60 -1.65
CA GLY A 123 1.06 -24.11 -1.07
C GLY A 123 0.81 -23.15 0.08
N MET A 124 1.84 -22.39 0.47
CA MET A 124 1.64 -21.36 1.49
C MET A 124 0.95 -20.13 0.90
N GLU A 125 0.04 -19.56 1.68
CA GLU A 125 -0.68 -18.34 1.38
C GLU A 125 -0.48 -17.35 2.53
N ALA A 126 -0.66 -16.05 2.26
CA ALA A 126 -0.49 -15.00 3.26
C ALA A 126 -1.60 -13.94 3.17
N VAL A 127 -2.10 -13.53 4.32
CA VAL A 127 -3.03 -12.40 4.46
C VAL A 127 -2.32 -11.29 5.21
N ILE A 128 -2.41 -10.07 4.67
CA ILE A 128 -1.80 -8.87 5.25
C ILE A 128 -2.92 -8.00 5.82
N VAL A 129 -2.79 -7.65 7.09
CA VAL A 129 -3.63 -6.67 7.77
C VAL A 129 -2.73 -5.57 8.29
N ALA A 130 -3.07 -4.32 7.99
CA ALA A 130 -2.35 -3.18 8.51
C ALA A 130 -3.29 -2.28 9.30
N SER A 131 -2.81 -1.79 10.44
CA SER A 131 -3.63 -1.07 11.38
C SER A 131 -2.85 -0.03 12.18
N ASP A 132 -3.56 0.83 12.90
CA ASP A 132 -2.94 1.89 13.72
C ASP A 132 -2.25 1.30 14.95
N TRP A 133 -0.93 1.46 15.04
CA TRP A 133 -0.13 0.92 16.15
C TRP A 133 -0.61 1.41 17.53
N ASN A 134 -1.17 2.61 17.59
CA ASN A 134 -1.53 3.27 18.85
C ASN A 134 -3.01 3.13 19.22
N LYS A 135 -3.81 2.41 18.42
CA LYS A 135 -5.24 2.21 18.69
C LYS A 135 -5.58 0.78 19.09
N PRO A 136 -6.56 0.59 19.99
CA PRO A 136 -7.10 -0.73 20.29
C PRO A 136 -7.76 -1.35 19.05
N ALA A 137 -7.75 -2.68 18.95
CA ALA A 137 -8.22 -3.45 17.79
C ALA A 137 -9.61 -3.03 17.28
N ASP A 138 -10.50 -2.64 18.20
CA ASP A 138 -11.89 -2.25 17.93
C ASP A 138 -12.04 -0.96 17.10
N ALA A 139 -10.98 -0.13 17.04
CA ALA A 139 -10.97 1.18 16.40
C ALA A 139 -10.11 1.23 15.13
N GLN A 140 -9.70 0.07 14.60
CA GLN A 140 -8.73 -0.01 13.52
C GLN A 140 -9.37 0.02 12.12
N PRO A 141 -8.80 0.79 11.18
CA PRO A 141 -9.27 0.83 9.80
C PRO A 141 -9.04 -0.51 9.11
N LYS A 142 -10.02 -1.01 8.37
CA LYS A 142 -9.94 -2.25 7.56
C LYS A 142 -9.52 -1.96 6.11
N GLU A 143 -8.67 -0.98 5.91
CA GLU A 143 -8.30 -0.43 4.59
C GLU A 143 -6.77 -0.45 4.39
N PRO A 144 -6.27 -0.45 3.13
CA PRO A 144 -4.83 -0.49 2.84
C PRO A 144 -4.06 0.72 3.40
N VAL A 145 -2.78 0.52 3.72
CA VAL A 145 -1.89 1.55 4.29
C VAL A 145 -1.81 2.77 3.36
N THR A 146 -2.42 3.87 3.81
CA THR A 146 -2.44 5.15 3.10
C THR A 146 -1.92 6.25 4.01
N VAL A 147 -0.92 6.99 3.53
CA VAL A 147 -0.34 8.14 4.24
C VAL A 147 -0.66 9.43 3.46
N VAL A 148 -1.03 10.50 4.16
CA VAL A 148 -1.28 11.82 3.55
C VAL A 148 -0.16 12.78 3.93
N LEU A 149 0.52 13.34 2.93
CA LEU A 149 1.62 14.30 3.11
C LEU A 149 1.13 15.74 2.90
N LYS A 150 1.50 16.64 3.80
CA LYS A 150 1.19 18.08 3.77
C LYS A 150 2.43 18.94 4.01
N ARG A 151 2.38 20.20 3.56
CA ARG A 151 3.42 21.20 3.79
C ARG A 151 3.27 21.84 5.16
N LYS A 152 4.36 21.96 5.91
CA LYS A 152 4.39 22.70 7.17
C LYS A 152 4.24 24.20 6.92
N ILE A 153 3.14 24.79 7.43
CA ILE A 153 2.93 26.24 7.39
C ILE A 153 3.63 26.83 8.61
N LEU A 154 4.81 27.44 8.41
CA LEU A 154 5.54 28.14 9.45
C LEU A 154 4.98 29.57 9.59
N PRO A 155 4.83 30.10 10.84
CA PRO A 155 4.30 31.44 11.04
C PRO A 155 5.20 32.47 10.34
N GLY A 156 4.65 33.11 9.31
CA GLY A 156 5.35 34.11 8.48
C GLY A 156 5.49 33.77 6.99
N GLN A 157 5.06 32.58 6.54
CA GLN A 157 5.23 32.12 5.14
C GLN A 157 3.94 32.21 4.28
N ASP A 158 3.00 33.10 4.62
CA ASP A 158 1.74 33.33 3.88
C ASP A 158 1.82 34.49 2.86
N LYS A 159 2.99 34.77 2.29
CA LYS A 159 3.13 35.77 1.23
C LYS A 159 3.73 35.16 -0.03
N GLY A 160 2.94 34.39 -0.77
CA GLY A 160 3.36 34.07 -2.14
C GLY A 160 2.63 33.00 -2.95
N ALA A 161 1.50 32.42 -2.50
CA ALA A 161 0.81 31.40 -3.30
C ALA A 161 -0.66 31.71 -3.66
N ASP A 162 -1.23 32.82 -3.19
CA ASP A 162 -2.64 33.17 -3.46
C ASP A 162 -2.78 34.17 -4.62
N THR A 163 -2.07 33.96 -5.71
CA THR A 163 -2.34 34.71 -6.94
C THR A 163 -2.24 33.82 -8.16
N ALA A 164 -3.31 33.06 -8.41
CA ALA A 164 -3.99 32.97 -9.71
C ALA A 164 -4.82 31.69 -9.81
N ALA A 165 -6.07 31.76 -9.34
CA ALA A 165 -7.23 31.18 -10.04
C ALA A 165 -8.49 31.63 -9.30
N LYS A 166 -8.92 32.87 -9.55
CA LYS A 166 -10.32 33.22 -9.28
C LYS A 166 -11.15 32.45 -10.31
N SER A 167 -11.45 31.18 -10.01
CA SER A 167 -12.47 30.41 -10.72
C SER A 167 -13.77 31.18 -10.55
N SER A 168 -14.12 31.95 -11.57
CA SER A 168 -15.43 32.55 -11.73
C SER A 168 -16.43 31.40 -11.72
N SER A 169 -17.03 31.12 -10.57
CA SER A 169 -18.16 30.21 -10.44
C SER A 169 -19.33 30.83 -11.20
N MET A 170 -19.36 30.58 -12.51
CA MET A 170 -20.41 31.05 -13.39
C MET A 170 -21.67 30.26 -13.07
N ASN A 171 -22.66 30.95 -12.50
CA ASN A 171 -23.95 30.37 -12.11
C ASN A 171 -24.58 29.66 -13.32
N PRO A 172 -25.03 28.39 -13.19
CA PRO A 172 -25.58 27.61 -14.30
C PRO A 172 -26.86 28.21 -14.92
N TRP A 173 -27.48 29.18 -14.25
CA TRP A 173 -28.66 29.90 -14.73
C TRP A 173 -28.36 30.94 -15.84
N MET A 174 -27.10 31.37 -16.02
CA MET A 174 -26.77 32.33 -17.10
C MET A 174 -26.83 31.69 -18.50
N TRP A 175 -26.64 30.37 -18.62
CA TRP A 175 -26.76 29.67 -19.91
C TRP A 175 -28.22 29.55 -20.39
N LEU A 176 -29.18 29.47 -19.47
CA LEU A 176 -30.61 29.41 -19.81
C LEU A 176 -31.14 30.74 -20.36
N ALA A 177 -30.58 31.88 -19.91
CA ALA A 177 -30.93 33.19 -20.44
C ALA A 177 -30.37 33.42 -21.86
N ALA A 178 -29.16 32.93 -22.15
CA ALA A 178 -28.54 33.06 -23.48
C ALA A 178 -29.19 32.15 -24.53
N GLY A 179 -29.67 30.95 -24.15
CA GLY A 179 -30.37 30.05 -25.06
C GLY A 179 -31.75 30.55 -25.52
N SER A 180 -32.45 31.33 -24.67
CA SER A 180 -33.78 31.86 -24.98
C SER A 180 -33.75 32.99 -26.03
N LEU A 181 -32.71 33.82 -26.02
CA LEU A 181 -32.54 34.89 -27.02
C LEU A 181 -32.21 34.36 -28.43
N LEU A 182 -31.54 33.20 -28.53
CA LEU A 182 -31.22 32.60 -29.83
C LEU A 182 -32.46 31.98 -30.50
N LEU A 183 -33.40 31.43 -29.72
CA LEU A 183 -34.65 30.86 -30.27
C LEU A 183 -35.61 31.94 -30.79
N ALA A 184 -35.65 33.11 -30.14
CA ALA A 184 -36.48 34.24 -30.60
C ALA A 184 -35.99 34.85 -31.92
N ALA A 185 -34.68 34.84 -32.19
CA ALA A 185 -34.11 35.32 -33.44
C ALA A 185 -34.42 34.39 -34.64
N ILE A 186 -34.49 33.08 -34.41
CA ILE A 186 -34.80 32.10 -35.47
C ILE A 186 -36.29 32.18 -35.86
N PHE A 187 -37.18 32.49 -34.91
CA PHE A 187 -38.62 32.64 -35.19
C PHE A 187 -38.95 33.91 -35.99
N TRP A 188 -38.14 34.98 -35.90
CA TRP A 188 -38.36 36.21 -36.68
C TRP A 188 -37.88 36.09 -38.13
N ILE A 189 -36.84 35.29 -38.39
CA ILE A 189 -36.29 35.09 -39.74
C ILE A 189 -37.15 34.10 -40.56
N GLY A 190 -37.79 33.12 -39.91
CA GLY A 190 -38.66 32.14 -40.57
C GLY A 190 -39.99 32.70 -41.11
N LEU A 191 -40.51 33.79 -40.54
CA LEU A 191 -41.83 34.32 -40.91
C LEU A 191 -41.80 35.36 -42.04
N LYS A 192 -40.61 35.78 -42.50
CA LYS A 192 -40.47 36.82 -43.54
C LYS A 192 -40.27 36.27 -44.95
N HIS A 193 -40.22 34.95 -45.12
CA HIS A 193 -39.95 34.33 -46.42
C HIS A 193 -41.20 33.74 -47.12
N ASP A 194 -42.40 33.99 -46.60
CA ASP A 194 -43.65 33.46 -47.14
C ASP A 194 -44.61 34.59 -47.52
N THR A 195 -44.21 35.42 -48.48
CA THR A 195 -45.10 36.35 -49.22
C THR A 195 -44.42 36.87 -50.49
N THR A 196 -44.11 35.95 -51.40
CA THR A 196 -44.06 36.21 -52.83
C THR A 196 -44.44 34.90 -53.52
N GLU A 197 -45.71 34.70 -53.80
CA GLU A 197 -46.33 34.89 -55.13
C GLU A 197 -47.84 35.13 -54.96
#